data_AF-A0A935UQ12-F1
#
_entry.id   AF-A0A935UQ12-F1
#
_cell.length_a   1.000
_cell.length_b   1.000
_cell.length_c   1.000
_cell.angle_alpha   90.00
_cell.angle_beta   90.00
_cell.angle_gamma   90.00
#
_symmetry.space_group_name_H-M   'P 1'
#
loop_
_entity.id
_entity.type
_entity.pdbx_description
1 polymer ?
#
loop_
_entity_poly.entity_id
_entity_poly.type
_entity_poly.pdbx_seq_one_letter_code
_entity_poly.pdbx_strand_id
1 'polypeptide(L)'
;MPYYKTLPEGATPSTPDLRAAAYDMNRKQVVRDVNGRLRWDQDRSLRAALSVETPSSQSCLRCHQHNLGGDVYVDAKDPSFMPSTRARGDRYPRVMHPGASAAPPTRRPGTCTPPPAWPASTATPPRVTASSRATHLPMMANDLPDVEVSCERCHTDAPHEDESRTARVLNEHGAWIACVTCHIPSLHPDNVTRRDFSRTILEPEQGLHIYHDVEKLTGPGEGLAYVWWNGDATFLGNPIGDSPDGTWRFYTAPHRWPEWEDYDYEGWYERVMRPAAAAGRPSKLYAMKRFNGRQHIDLQNAGPFGGMFVPYNLPLYYRDGDPDAAARAEMEKPMM
;
A
#
# COMPACT_ATOMS: atom_id res chain seq x y z
N MET A 1 11.75 1.17 17.50
CA MET A 1 10.42 1.48 18.09
C MET A 1 10.30 0.78 19.44
N PRO A 2 10.43 1.47 20.60
CA PRO A 2 10.66 0.78 21.88
C PRO A 2 9.40 0.44 22.70
N TYR A 3 8.17 0.70 22.22
CA TYR A 3 6.98 0.63 23.08
C TYR A 3 5.83 -0.25 22.59
N TYR A 4 6.04 -1.10 21.57
CA TYR A 4 5.07 -2.15 21.28
C TYR A 4 5.23 -3.29 22.29
N LYS A 5 4.46 -3.25 23.38
CA LYS A 5 4.24 -4.44 24.21
C LYS A 5 3.22 -5.32 23.48
N THR A 6 3.68 -6.44 22.94
CA THR A 6 2.78 -7.53 22.54
C THR A 6 2.02 -8.01 23.78
N LEU A 7 0.72 -8.26 23.62
CA LEU A 7 -0.08 -8.87 24.67
C LEU A 7 0.52 -10.24 25.04
N PRO A 8 0.33 -10.72 26.28
CA PRO A 8 0.75 -12.06 26.67
C PRO A 8 0.23 -13.13 25.69
N GLU A 9 1.06 -14.13 25.39
CA GLU A 9 0.65 -15.30 24.62
C GLU A 9 -0.65 -15.89 25.19
N GLY A 10 -1.67 -16.04 24.35
CA GLY A 10 -3.00 -16.54 24.73
C GLY A 10 -4.08 -15.46 24.93
N ALA A 11 -3.71 -14.17 24.98
CA ALA A 11 -4.65 -13.05 25.03
C ALA A 11 -4.89 -12.41 23.65
N THR A 12 -4.70 -13.15 22.55
CA THR A 12 -5.03 -12.63 21.22
C THR A 12 -6.55 -12.48 21.14
N PRO A 13 -7.06 -11.25 20.90
CA PRO A 13 -8.45 -11.11 20.54
C PRO A 13 -8.66 -12.00 19.31
N SER A 14 -9.57 -12.97 19.39
CA SER A 14 -10.13 -13.48 18.15
C SER A 14 -10.67 -12.25 17.43
N THR A 15 -10.15 -11.98 16.24
CA THR A 15 -10.67 -10.93 15.37
C THR A 15 -11.58 -11.63 14.36
N PRO A 16 -12.89 -11.78 14.64
CA PRO A 16 -13.86 -12.28 13.67
C PRO A 16 -13.74 -11.62 12.31
N ASP A 17 -13.27 -10.36 12.25
CA ASP A 17 -13.02 -9.63 10.99
C ASP A 17 -12.16 -10.43 9.99
N LEU A 18 -11.18 -11.20 10.46
CA LEU A 18 -10.31 -11.97 9.56
C LEU A 18 -10.78 -13.41 9.30
N ARG A 19 -11.68 -13.95 10.11
CA ARG A 19 -12.02 -15.39 10.10
C ARG A 19 -13.49 -15.73 9.94
N ALA A 20 -14.41 -14.83 10.27
CA ALA A 20 -15.84 -15.11 10.15
C ALA A 20 -16.29 -14.98 8.69
N ALA A 21 -16.91 -16.01 8.12
CA ALA A 21 -17.54 -15.95 6.80
C ALA A 21 -18.69 -14.94 6.81
N ALA A 22 -19.51 -14.97 7.87
CA ALA A 22 -20.72 -14.16 8.01
C ALA A 22 -20.50 -12.95 8.94
N TYR A 23 -19.50 -12.12 8.63
CA TYR A 23 -19.19 -10.88 9.34
C TYR A 23 -20.09 -9.72 8.87
N ASP A 24 -20.78 -9.06 9.80
CA ASP A 24 -21.57 -7.86 9.53
C ASP A 24 -20.68 -6.61 9.43
N MET A 25 -20.39 -6.18 8.21
CA MET A 25 -19.61 -4.97 7.95
C MET A 25 -20.29 -3.67 8.41
N ASN A 26 -21.60 -3.67 8.69
CA ASN A 26 -22.24 -2.49 9.28
C ASN A 26 -21.81 -2.26 10.73
N ARG A 27 -21.24 -3.27 11.40
CA ARG A 27 -20.66 -3.15 12.75
C ARG A 27 -19.30 -2.46 12.75
N LYS A 28 -18.60 -2.37 11.62
CA LYS A 28 -17.30 -1.69 11.54
C LYS A 28 -17.49 -0.17 11.50
N GLN A 29 -17.73 0.41 12.67
CA GLN A 29 -17.93 1.84 12.89
C GLN A 29 -17.14 2.30 14.12
N VAL A 30 -16.90 3.61 14.27
CA VAL A 30 -16.28 4.15 15.48
C VAL A 30 -17.33 4.18 16.59
N VAL A 31 -17.00 3.56 17.74
CA VAL A 31 -17.83 3.57 18.94
C VAL A 31 -17.05 4.11 20.13
N ARG A 32 -17.77 4.67 21.10
CA ARG A 32 -17.23 5.05 22.40
C ARG A 32 -17.41 3.88 23.37
N ASP A 33 -16.34 3.46 24.03
CA ASP A 33 -16.38 2.43 25.06
C ASP A 33 -16.83 2.97 26.42
N VAL A 34 -16.97 2.08 27.41
CA VAL A 34 -17.40 2.41 28.78
C VAL A 34 -16.45 3.36 29.51
N ASN A 35 -15.18 3.45 29.06
CA ASN A 35 -14.17 4.34 29.61
C ASN A 35 -14.12 5.68 28.85
N GLY A 36 -15.06 5.91 27.94
CA GLY A 36 -15.12 7.12 27.12
C GLY A 36 -14.12 7.13 25.96
N ARG A 37 -13.38 6.05 25.68
CA ARG A 37 -12.40 5.99 24.60
C ARG A 37 -13.07 5.64 23.27
N LEU A 38 -12.55 6.17 22.16
CA LEU A 38 -13.01 5.81 20.82
C LEU A 38 -12.25 4.57 20.32
N ARG A 39 -12.97 3.62 19.73
CA ARG A 39 -12.39 2.43 19.08
C ARG A 39 -13.20 2.04 17.85
N TRP A 40 -12.59 1.25 16.97
CA TRP A 40 -13.35 0.52 15.96
C TRP A 40 -14.19 -0.57 16.62
N ASP A 41 -15.46 -0.63 16.25
CA ASP A 41 -16.33 -1.71 16.65
C ASP A 41 -16.18 -2.93 15.73
N GLN A 42 -16.57 -4.08 16.26
CA GLN A 42 -16.38 -5.37 15.61
C GLN A 42 -17.69 -6.16 15.69
N ASP A 43 -18.00 -6.93 14.65
CA ASP A 43 -19.10 -7.89 14.74
C ASP A 43 -18.72 -9.02 15.71
N ARG A 44 -19.33 -8.99 16.90
CA ARG A 44 -19.20 -9.99 17.95
C ARG A 44 -20.48 -10.82 18.10
N SER A 45 -21.33 -10.84 17.09
CA SER A 45 -22.56 -11.63 17.09
C SER A 45 -22.25 -13.14 17.14
N LEU A 46 -23.20 -13.91 17.64
CA LEU A 46 -23.13 -15.38 17.60
C LEU A 46 -23.02 -15.88 16.15
N ARG A 47 -23.63 -15.18 15.18
CA ARG A 47 -23.54 -15.48 13.75
C ARG A 47 -22.10 -15.39 13.23
N ALA A 48 -21.38 -14.31 13.56
CA ALA A 48 -19.97 -14.18 13.20
C ALA A 48 -19.12 -15.26 13.88
N ALA A 49 -19.37 -15.52 15.17
CA ALA A 49 -18.63 -16.53 15.94
C ALA A 49 -18.83 -17.97 15.40
N LEU A 50 -20.05 -18.34 15.01
CA LEU A 50 -20.37 -19.67 14.48
C LEU A 50 -19.99 -19.86 13.01
N SER A 51 -19.56 -18.79 12.31
CA SER A 51 -19.14 -18.84 10.91
C SER A 51 -17.62 -18.72 10.73
N VAL A 52 -16.85 -18.96 11.79
CA VAL A 52 -15.38 -18.92 11.73
C VAL A 52 -14.86 -20.02 10.81
N GLU A 53 -14.06 -19.62 9.82
CA GLU A 53 -13.42 -20.46 8.83
C GLU A 53 -11.98 -19.98 8.51
N THR A 54 -11.32 -20.66 7.56
CA THR A 54 -10.04 -20.20 7.03
C THR A 54 -10.22 -18.86 6.32
N PRO A 55 -9.41 -17.83 6.62
CA PRO A 55 -9.51 -16.52 5.96
C PRO A 55 -9.52 -16.65 4.44
N SER A 56 -10.51 -16.03 3.79
CA SER A 56 -10.56 -15.92 2.33
C SER A 56 -10.04 -14.55 1.89
N SER A 57 -9.87 -14.35 0.59
CA SER A 57 -9.51 -13.03 0.06
C SER A 57 -10.57 -11.97 0.43
N GLN A 58 -11.86 -12.35 0.53
CA GLN A 58 -12.90 -11.44 1.01
C GLN A 58 -12.65 -10.97 2.44
N SER A 59 -12.18 -11.85 3.33
CA SER A 59 -11.82 -11.50 4.71
C SER A 59 -10.71 -10.44 4.75
N CYS A 60 -9.68 -10.60 3.93
CA CYS A 60 -8.59 -9.63 3.82
C CYS A 60 -9.07 -8.28 3.27
N LEU A 61 -9.96 -8.30 2.28
CA LEU A 61 -10.47 -7.10 1.63
C LEU A 61 -11.38 -6.24 2.52
N ARG A 62 -11.89 -6.76 3.65
CA ARG A 62 -12.60 -5.94 4.66
C ARG A 62 -11.80 -4.74 5.16
N CYS A 63 -10.47 -4.84 5.12
CA CYS A 63 -9.54 -3.77 5.45
C CYS A 63 -8.70 -3.31 4.25
N HIS A 64 -8.24 -4.25 3.42
CA HIS A 64 -7.32 -3.91 2.33
C HIS A 64 -7.99 -3.34 1.08
N GLN A 65 -9.34 -3.39 0.97
CA GLN A 65 -10.05 -2.83 -0.18
C GLN A 65 -9.77 -1.34 -0.39
N HIS A 66 -9.60 -0.55 0.68
CA HIS A 66 -9.29 0.88 0.59
C HIS A 66 -8.04 1.16 -0.27
N ASN A 67 -7.09 0.23 -0.30
CA ASN A 67 -5.85 0.35 -1.07
C ASN A 67 -6.04 0.01 -2.56
N LEU A 68 -7.16 -0.60 -2.96
CA LEU A 68 -7.41 -1.17 -4.29
C LEU A 68 -8.11 -0.23 -5.29
N GLY A 69 -8.64 0.90 -4.84
CA GLY A 69 -9.33 1.86 -5.72
C GLY A 69 -10.03 2.94 -4.92
N GLY A 70 -9.53 3.21 -3.70
CA GLY A 70 -10.33 3.84 -2.67
C GLY A 70 -11.49 2.94 -2.22
N ASP A 71 -12.35 3.49 -1.37
CA ASP A 71 -13.56 2.79 -0.91
C ASP A 71 -14.65 2.75 -1.98
N VAL A 72 -14.45 3.36 -3.15
CA VAL A 72 -15.44 3.45 -4.24
C VAL A 72 -15.29 2.36 -5.30
N TYR A 73 -14.22 1.57 -5.26
CA TYR A 73 -14.00 0.52 -6.26
C TYR A 73 -14.97 -0.65 -6.10
N VAL A 74 -15.55 -1.04 -7.24
CA VAL A 74 -16.40 -2.21 -7.36
C VAL A 74 -15.91 -3.06 -8.53
N ASP A 75 -15.50 -4.30 -8.25
CA ASP A 75 -15.32 -5.29 -9.32
C ASP A 75 -16.70 -5.71 -9.83
N ALA A 76 -17.04 -5.30 -11.05
CA ALA A 76 -18.31 -5.64 -11.69
C ALA A 76 -18.49 -7.15 -11.92
N LYS A 77 -17.40 -7.93 -11.95
CA LYS A 77 -17.45 -9.39 -12.20
C LYS A 77 -17.72 -10.17 -10.94
N ASP A 78 -17.18 -9.73 -9.82
CA ASP A 78 -17.48 -10.30 -8.53
C ASP A 78 -17.57 -9.23 -7.44
N PRO A 79 -18.74 -8.60 -7.30
CA PRO A 79 -18.92 -7.53 -6.33
C PRO A 79 -19.02 -8.05 -4.89
N SER A 80 -18.91 -9.38 -4.64
CA SER A 80 -18.83 -9.96 -3.29
C SER A 80 -17.50 -9.64 -2.58
N PHE A 81 -16.44 -9.34 -3.34
CA PHE A 81 -15.13 -8.92 -2.81
C PHE A 81 -15.08 -7.48 -2.30
N MET A 82 -16.21 -6.76 -2.36
CA MET A 82 -16.28 -5.34 -2.03
C MET A 82 -17.28 -5.07 -0.90
N PRO A 83 -17.19 -5.74 0.25
CA PRO A 83 -18.21 -5.64 1.29
C PRO A 83 -18.20 -4.26 1.99
N SER A 84 -17.09 -3.51 1.94
CA SER A 84 -17.01 -2.19 2.57
C SER A 84 -17.88 -1.14 1.88
N THR A 85 -18.09 -1.26 0.55
CA THR A 85 -18.91 -0.34 -0.26
C THR A 85 -20.41 -0.54 -0.03
N ARG A 86 -20.82 -1.79 0.21
CA ARG A 86 -22.23 -2.18 0.35
C ARG A 86 -22.80 -1.92 1.74
N ALA A 87 -21.97 -2.08 2.77
CA ALA A 87 -22.40 -2.10 4.16
C ALA A 87 -21.63 -1.07 4.98
N ARG A 88 -21.90 0.22 4.71
CA ARG A 88 -21.13 1.35 5.27
C ARG A 88 -21.30 1.54 6.79
N GLY A 89 -22.30 0.92 7.40
CA GLY A 89 -22.66 1.15 8.80
C GLY A 89 -23.98 1.90 8.95
N ASP A 90 -24.76 1.54 9.96
CA ASP A 90 -26.15 2.00 10.11
C ASP A 90 -26.23 3.40 10.75
N ARG A 91 -25.42 3.66 11.78
CA ARG A 91 -25.50 4.88 12.59
C ARG A 91 -24.45 5.92 12.18
N TYR A 92 -23.22 5.46 11.95
CA TYR A 92 -22.11 6.29 11.50
C TYR A 92 -21.54 5.66 10.22
N PRO A 93 -22.19 5.87 9.06
CA PRO A 93 -21.74 5.28 7.83
C PRO A 93 -20.32 5.74 7.53
N ARG A 94 -19.46 4.79 7.14
CA ARG A 94 -18.12 5.07 6.68
C ARG A 94 -18.17 5.95 5.43
N VAL A 95 -17.28 6.93 5.44
CA VAL A 95 -17.00 7.85 4.34
C VAL A 95 -16.32 7.08 3.22
N MET A 96 -16.80 7.26 2.00
CA MET A 96 -16.30 6.54 0.83
C MET A 96 -15.28 7.43 0.14
N HIS A 97 -14.00 7.10 0.23
CA HIS A 97 -12.97 7.93 -0.39
C HIS A 97 -12.62 7.42 -1.79
N PRO A 98 -12.65 8.29 -2.83
CA PRO A 98 -12.13 7.93 -4.13
C PRO A 98 -10.60 7.99 -4.16
N GLY A 99 -10.02 7.31 -5.15
CA GLY A 99 -8.62 7.39 -5.50
C GLY A 99 -7.74 6.44 -4.69
N ALA A 100 -7.21 5.41 -5.36
CA ALA A 100 -6.25 4.51 -4.72
C ALA A 100 -4.88 5.16 -4.54
N SER A 101 -4.37 5.13 -3.31
CA SER A 101 -2.96 5.43 -3.04
C SER A 101 -2.02 4.27 -3.36
N ALA A 102 -2.45 3.02 -3.28
CA ALA A 102 -1.59 1.86 -3.59
C ALA A 102 -1.87 1.22 -4.96
N ALA A 103 -3.10 1.37 -5.46
CA ALA A 103 -3.68 0.96 -6.75
C ALA A 103 -3.27 -0.42 -7.31
N PRO A 104 -4.21 -1.34 -7.52
CA PRO A 104 -3.94 -2.67 -8.00
C PRO A 104 -3.82 -2.70 -9.52
N PRO A 105 -3.19 -3.75 -10.07
CA PRO A 105 -3.16 -4.00 -11.50
C PRO A 105 -4.56 -4.13 -12.10
N THR A 106 -4.79 -3.57 -13.29
CA THR A 106 -5.98 -3.89 -14.10
C THR A 106 -5.72 -5.15 -14.88
N ARG A 107 -6.07 -6.32 -14.33
CA ARG A 107 -6.48 -7.44 -15.17
C ARG A 107 -7.29 -8.47 -14.39
N ARG A 108 -7.96 -9.30 -15.20
CA ARG A 108 -8.92 -10.36 -14.86
C ARG A 108 -8.53 -11.18 -13.63
N PRO A 109 -9.47 -11.96 -13.03
CA PRO A 109 -9.26 -12.81 -11.84
C PRO A 109 -8.18 -13.91 -11.93
N GLY A 110 -7.19 -13.83 -12.82
CA GLY A 110 -6.20 -14.87 -13.09
C GLY A 110 -4.73 -14.45 -12.98
N THR A 111 -4.39 -13.27 -12.47
CA THR A 111 -3.00 -12.91 -12.14
C THR A 111 -2.91 -12.65 -10.65
N CYS A 112 -2.46 -13.67 -9.92
CA CYS A 112 -2.30 -13.73 -8.45
C CYS A 112 -3.58 -13.66 -7.59
N THR A 113 -4.78 -13.50 -8.15
CA THR A 113 -5.94 -14.14 -7.53
C THR A 113 -5.78 -15.62 -7.80
N PRO A 114 -5.58 -16.43 -6.77
CA PRO A 114 -5.68 -17.85 -7.00
C PRO A 114 -7.14 -18.16 -7.41
N PRO A 115 -7.44 -19.30 -8.06
CA PRO A 115 -8.78 -19.60 -8.57
C PRO A 115 -9.87 -19.32 -7.51
N PRO A 116 -11.15 -19.12 -7.85
CA PRO A 116 -12.22 -18.70 -6.93
C PRO A 116 -12.36 -19.53 -5.63
N ALA A 117 -11.68 -20.67 -5.53
CA ALA A 117 -11.59 -21.55 -4.38
C ALA A 117 -10.29 -21.45 -3.54
N TRP A 118 -9.36 -20.55 -3.85
CA TRP A 118 -8.08 -20.45 -3.12
C TRP A 118 -8.05 -19.17 -2.24
N PRO A 119 -7.75 -19.31 -0.95
CA PRO A 119 -7.65 -18.17 -0.04
C PRO A 119 -6.37 -17.35 -0.28
N ALA A 120 -6.38 -16.04 0.00
CA ALA A 120 -5.18 -15.17 -0.04
C ALA A 120 -4.00 -15.71 0.79
N SER A 121 -4.28 -16.56 1.79
CA SER A 121 -3.30 -17.30 2.58
C SER A 121 -2.49 -18.34 1.79
N THR A 122 -2.86 -18.69 0.55
CA THR A 122 -2.09 -19.60 -0.31
C THR A 122 -0.85 -18.92 -0.89
N ALA A 123 -0.96 -17.66 -1.32
CA ALA A 123 0.19 -16.86 -1.73
C ALA A 123 0.99 -16.35 -0.51
N THR A 124 0.30 -16.13 0.60
CA THR A 124 0.81 -15.51 1.84
C THR A 124 0.60 -16.46 3.02
N PRO A 125 1.37 -17.56 3.16
CA PRO A 125 1.10 -18.54 4.21
C PRO A 125 1.27 -17.88 5.59
N PRO A 126 0.19 -17.72 6.38
CA PRO A 126 0.31 -17.11 7.69
C PRO A 126 1.01 -18.11 8.61
N ARG A 127 2.18 -17.75 9.13
CA ARG A 127 2.75 -18.39 10.33
C ARG A 127 2.33 -17.55 11.51
N VAL A 128 1.45 -18.09 12.36
CA VAL A 128 1.01 -17.50 13.65
C VAL A 128 0.74 -15.99 13.54
N THR A 129 -0.46 -15.61 13.10
CA THR A 129 -0.95 -14.21 13.03
C THR A 129 -0.11 -13.20 12.23
N ALA A 130 1.00 -13.62 11.62
CA ALA A 130 1.90 -12.76 10.87
C ALA A 130 1.76 -12.98 9.35
N SER A 131 1.85 -11.90 8.58
CA SER A 131 1.77 -11.89 7.11
C SER A 131 3.15 -11.74 6.49
N SER A 132 3.37 -12.44 5.38
CA SER A 132 4.60 -12.33 4.57
C SER A 132 4.60 -11.12 3.65
N ARG A 133 5.79 -10.72 3.18
CA ARG A 133 5.99 -9.56 2.28
C ARG A 133 5.26 -9.80 0.97
N ALA A 134 4.17 -9.07 0.75
CA ALA A 134 3.66 -8.89 -0.60
C ALA A 134 4.66 -8.02 -1.37
N THR A 135 5.05 -8.43 -2.58
CA THR A 135 5.91 -7.64 -3.46
C THR A 135 5.22 -6.38 -4.03
N HIS A 136 4.03 -6.01 -3.52
CA HIS A 136 3.12 -5.02 -4.09
C HIS A 136 2.45 -4.05 -3.07
N LEU A 137 2.70 -4.20 -1.75
CA LEU A 137 2.17 -3.34 -0.68
C LEU A 137 3.26 -3.17 0.41
N PRO A 138 3.22 -2.07 1.19
CA PRO A 138 4.36 -1.18 1.43
C PRO A 138 5.70 -1.90 1.58
N MET A 139 6.68 -1.48 0.77
CA MET A 139 8.01 -2.10 0.64
C MET A 139 8.77 -2.24 1.99
N MET A 140 8.34 -1.50 3.01
CA MET A 140 8.96 -1.40 4.32
C MET A 140 8.32 -2.28 5.41
N ALA A 141 7.09 -2.79 5.24
CA ALA A 141 6.39 -3.50 6.31
C ALA A 141 6.24 -5.00 6.01
N ASN A 142 6.82 -5.85 6.87
CA ASN A 142 6.68 -7.30 6.80
C ASN A 142 6.73 -7.91 8.20
N ASP A 143 5.68 -8.63 8.59
CA ASP A 143 5.65 -9.34 9.87
C ASP A 143 6.41 -10.68 9.81
N LEU A 144 6.63 -11.23 8.60
CA LEU A 144 7.43 -12.43 8.34
C LEU A 144 8.57 -12.12 7.36
N PRO A 145 9.65 -11.44 7.80
CA PRO A 145 10.78 -10.99 6.97
C PRO A 145 11.32 -12.09 6.04
N ASP A 146 11.33 -13.34 6.50
CA ASP A 146 11.93 -14.49 5.81
C ASP A 146 10.97 -15.23 4.87
N VAL A 147 9.71 -14.81 4.78
CA VAL A 147 8.72 -15.43 3.90
C VAL A 147 8.51 -14.53 2.68
N GLU A 148 8.92 -15.02 1.52
CA GLU A 148 8.76 -14.30 0.25
C GLU A 148 7.42 -14.61 -0.43
N VAL A 149 6.66 -13.60 -0.86
CA VAL A 149 5.55 -13.80 -1.81
C VAL A 149 6.07 -13.59 -3.23
N SER A 150 6.20 -14.67 -3.99
CA SER A 150 6.69 -14.66 -5.38
C SER A 150 5.81 -15.51 -6.30
N CYS A 151 5.87 -15.18 -7.59
CA CYS A 151 5.19 -15.95 -8.64
C CYS A 151 5.73 -17.39 -8.71
N GLU A 152 7.01 -17.58 -8.39
CA GLU A 152 7.75 -18.84 -8.47
C GLU A 152 7.33 -19.88 -7.41
N ARG A 153 6.46 -19.50 -6.45
CA ARG A 153 5.84 -20.48 -5.53
C ARG A 153 4.77 -21.35 -6.21
N CYS A 154 4.22 -20.88 -7.32
CA CYS A 154 3.16 -21.57 -8.06
C CYS A 154 3.52 -21.79 -9.53
N HIS A 155 4.40 -20.95 -10.08
CA HIS A 155 4.92 -21.06 -11.44
C HIS A 155 6.38 -21.48 -11.39
N THR A 156 6.89 -22.09 -12.46
CA THR A 156 8.33 -22.35 -12.59
C THR A 156 9.08 -21.03 -12.87
N ASP A 157 10.41 -21.06 -12.76
CA ASP A 157 11.31 -19.98 -13.17
C ASP A 157 11.43 -19.85 -14.71
N ALA A 158 10.87 -20.81 -15.46
CA ALA A 158 10.76 -20.81 -16.91
C ALA A 158 9.32 -21.14 -17.37
N PRO A 159 8.33 -20.26 -17.12
CA PRO A 159 6.91 -20.56 -17.34
C PRO A 159 6.46 -20.47 -18.81
N HIS A 160 7.33 -20.06 -19.73
CA HIS A 160 7.03 -19.97 -21.16
C HIS A 160 7.47 -21.28 -21.82
N GLU A 161 6.52 -22.18 -22.06
CA GLU A 161 6.80 -23.60 -22.37
C GLU A 161 6.85 -23.94 -23.88
N ASP A 162 6.56 -23.00 -24.78
CA ASP A 162 6.63 -23.30 -26.20
C ASP A 162 8.08 -23.38 -26.73
N GLU A 163 8.32 -24.18 -27.78
CA GLU A 163 9.66 -24.36 -28.36
C GLU A 163 10.14 -23.14 -29.17
N SER A 164 9.39 -22.03 -29.18
CA SER A 164 9.79 -20.88 -29.97
C SER A 164 11.02 -20.19 -29.37
N ARG A 165 11.77 -19.52 -30.25
CA ARG A 165 12.81 -18.59 -29.83
C ARG A 165 12.26 -17.55 -28.84
N THR A 166 11.01 -17.14 -28.99
CA THR A 166 10.37 -16.14 -28.12
C THR A 166 10.24 -16.65 -26.69
N ALA A 167 9.72 -17.86 -26.48
CA ALA A 167 9.58 -18.43 -25.14
C ALA A 167 10.93 -18.62 -24.45
N ARG A 168 11.94 -19.11 -25.17
CA ARG A 168 13.32 -19.19 -24.64
C ARG A 168 13.83 -17.83 -24.20
N VAL A 169 13.70 -16.82 -25.06
CA VAL A 169 14.11 -15.46 -24.75
C VAL A 169 13.32 -14.92 -23.54
N LEU A 170 12.01 -15.13 -23.44
CA LEU A 170 11.21 -14.68 -22.30
C LEU A 170 11.63 -15.35 -20.98
N ASN A 171 12.01 -16.63 -20.99
CA ASN A 171 12.56 -17.31 -19.82
C ASN A 171 13.92 -16.71 -19.42
N GLU A 172 14.79 -16.38 -20.37
CA GLU A 172 16.08 -15.69 -20.10
C GLU A 172 15.88 -14.30 -19.46
N HIS A 173 14.77 -13.61 -19.75
CA HIS A 173 14.47 -12.31 -19.12
C HIS A 173 14.24 -12.44 -17.61
N GLY A 174 13.79 -13.60 -17.12
CA GLY A 174 13.49 -13.84 -15.70
C GLY A 174 14.68 -13.62 -14.75
N ALA A 175 15.91 -13.65 -15.29
CA ALA A 175 17.12 -13.33 -14.54
C ALA A 175 17.21 -11.85 -14.11
N TRP A 176 16.65 -10.92 -14.90
CA TRP A 176 16.81 -9.47 -14.72
C TRP A 176 15.49 -8.69 -14.72
N ILE A 177 14.38 -9.28 -15.14
CA ILE A 177 13.06 -8.66 -15.20
C ILE A 177 12.11 -9.45 -14.30
N ALA A 178 11.48 -8.76 -13.35
CA ALA A 178 10.46 -9.38 -12.51
C ALA A 178 9.20 -9.71 -13.33
N CYS A 179 8.53 -10.82 -13.03
CA CYS A 179 7.32 -11.26 -13.75
C CYS A 179 6.27 -10.14 -13.84
N VAL A 180 6.10 -9.37 -12.76
CA VAL A 180 5.13 -8.26 -12.70
C VAL A 180 5.40 -7.13 -13.68
N THR A 181 6.63 -6.98 -14.16
CA THR A 181 6.98 -5.97 -15.17
C THR A 181 6.24 -6.20 -16.49
N CYS A 182 6.07 -7.47 -16.88
CA CYS A 182 5.34 -7.85 -18.09
C CYS A 182 3.86 -8.17 -17.80
N HIS A 183 3.57 -8.76 -16.63
CA HIS A 183 2.23 -9.25 -16.30
C HIS A 183 1.33 -8.20 -15.62
N ILE A 184 1.87 -7.06 -15.21
CA ILE A 184 1.11 -5.87 -14.76
C ILE A 184 1.34 -4.73 -15.77
N PRO A 185 0.61 -4.72 -16.90
CA PRO A 185 0.83 -3.73 -17.95
C PRO A 185 0.24 -2.34 -17.61
N SER A 186 -0.71 -2.28 -16.66
CA SER A 186 -1.36 -1.05 -16.24
C SER A 186 -2.03 -1.18 -14.88
N LEU A 187 -2.24 -0.04 -14.23
CA LEU A 187 -2.95 0.09 -12.95
C LEU A 187 -4.44 0.40 -13.13
N HIS A 188 -5.22 0.28 -12.05
CA HIS A 188 -6.65 0.66 -12.02
C HIS A 188 -6.89 2.09 -12.53
N PRO A 189 -7.96 2.38 -13.30
CA PRO A 189 -8.27 3.75 -13.75
C PRO A 189 -8.39 4.77 -12.62
N ASP A 190 -8.73 4.32 -11.42
CA ASP A 190 -8.78 5.16 -10.22
C ASP A 190 -7.44 5.26 -9.46
N ASN A 191 -6.34 4.82 -10.09
CA ASN A 191 -4.99 4.96 -9.57
C ASN A 191 -4.59 6.43 -9.52
N VAL A 192 -4.33 6.97 -8.33
CA VAL A 192 -3.80 8.34 -8.20
C VAL A 192 -2.30 8.31 -8.32
N THR A 193 -1.74 9.10 -9.23
CA THR A 193 -0.29 9.28 -9.42
C THR A 193 0.20 10.59 -8.85
N ARG A 194 -0.70 11.57 -8.67
CA ARG A 194 -0.39 12.83 -8.00
C ARG A 194 -1.55 13.31 -7.14
N ARG A 195 -1.28 13.58 -5.86
CA ARG A 195 -2.25 14.14 -4.91
C ARG A 195 -1.73 15.44 -4.31
N ASP A 196 -2.56 16.46 -4.30
CA ASP A 196 -2.29 17.72 -3.60
C ASP A 196 -3.10 17.76 -2.31
N PHE A 197 -2.41 17.57 -1.17
CA PHE A 197 -2.99 17.65 0.16
C PHE A 197 -3.05 19.10 0.68
N SER A 198 -2.48 20.08 -0.03
CA SER A 198 -2.61 21.50 0.31
C SER A 198 -3.86 22.15 -0.29
N ARG A 199 -4.62 21.39 -1.08
CA ARG A 199 -5.87 21.83 -1.70
C ARG A 199 -6.97 20.81 -1.44
N THR A 200 -8.11 21.30 -0.98
CA THR A 200 -9.29 20.46 -0.76
C THR A 200 -10.34 20.64 -1.87
N ILE A 201 -11.19 19.63 -1.99
CA ILE A 201 -12.40 19.62 -2.81
C ILE A 201 -13.56 19.21 -1.90
N LEU A 202 -14.65 19.98 -1.90
CA LEU A 202 -15.88 19.58 -1.22
C LEU A 202 -16.56 18.45 -1.99
N GLU A 203 -16.79 17.33 -1.31
CA GLU A 203 -17.63 16.24 -1.78
C GLU A 203 -19.05 16.43 -1.22
N PRO A 204 -20.00 16.97 -2.01
CA PRO A 204 -21.29 17.42 -1.50
C PRO A 204 -22.17 16.28 -0.97
N GLU A 205 -22.05 15.08 -1.54
CA GLU A 205 -22.80 13.91 -1.08
C GLU A 205 -22.44 13.48 0.34
N GLN A 206 -21.18 13.72 0.74
CA GLN A 206 -20.65 13.33 2.04
C GLN A 206 -20.55 14.54 2.99
N GLY A 207 -20.59 15.76 2.45
CA GLY A 207 -20.44 17.00 3.21
C GLY A 207 -19.02 17.18 3.76
N LEU A 208 -18.02 16.63 3.08
CA LEU A 208 -16.62 16.61 3.55
C LEU A 208 -15.67 17.17 2.48
N HIS A 209 -14.62 17.81 2.95
CA HIS A 209 -13.51 18.31 2.15
C HIS A 209 -12.42 17.24 2.00
N ILE A 210 -12.33 16.63 0.82
CA ILE A 210 -11.29 15.63 0.52
C ILE A 210 -10.08 16.29 -0.13
N TYR A 211 -8.97 15.57 -0.19
CA TYR A 211 -7.76 15.97 -0.93
C TYR A 211 -8.03 16.13 -2.44
N HIS A 212 -7.19 16.90 -3.13
CA HIS A 212 -7.27 17.06 -4.58
C HIS A 212 -6.40 16.01 -5.28
N ASP A 213 -7.04 15.03 -5.93
CA ASP A 213 -6.38 14.12 -6.87
C ASP A 213 -6.09 14.86 -8.18
N VAL A 214 -4.81 15.12 -8.46
CA VAL A 214 -4.37 15.93 -9.62
C VAL A 214 -4.22 15.07 -10.87
N GLU A 215 -3.64 13.88 -10.74
CA GLU A 215 -3.34 12.99 -11.87
C GLU A 215 -3.73 11.54 -11.52
N LYS A 216 -4.35 10.86 -12.48
CA LYS A 216 -4.74 9.45 -12.39
C LYS A 216 -4.24 8.63 -13.58
N LEU A 217 -2.91 8.55 -13.73
CA LEU A 217 -2.28 7.85 -14.86
C LEU A 217 -2.11 6.36 -14.54
N THR A 218 -2.12 5.49 -15.54
CA THR A 218 -2.17 4.03 -15.29
C THR A 218 -1.14 3.21 -16.04
N GLY A 219 -0.62 3.73 -17.14
CA GLY A 219 0.24 3.00 -18.05
C GLY A 219 1.74 3.05 -17.71
N PRO A 220 2.56 2.35 -18.50
CA PRO A 220 4.02 2.41 -18.44
C PRO A 220 4.57 3.82 -18.67
N GLY A 221 5.54 4.23 -17.86
CA GLY A 221 6.21 5.53 -18.00
C GLY A 221 5.43 6.72 -17.43
N GLU A 222 4.14 6.53 -17.13
CA GLU A 222 3.27 7.51 -16.49
C GLU A 222 2.83 7.05 -15.09
N GLY A 223 1.90 6.09 -14.98
CA GLY A 223 1.45 5.53 -13.70
C GLY A 223 2.35 4.43 -13.14
N LEU A 224 3.09 3.75 -14.02
CA LEU A 224 4.08 2.74 -13.67
C LEU A 224 5.51 3.25 -13.96
N ALA A 225 6.38 3.16 -12.97
CA ALA A 225 7.81 3.28 -13.12
C ALA A 225 8.43 1.89 -13.25
N TYR A 226 9.44 1.76 -14.12
CA TYR A 226 10.34 0.62 -14.12
C TYR A 226 11.59 0.98 -13.34
N VAL A 227 11.86 0.25 -12.28
CA VAL A 227 12.92 0.55 -11.32
C VAL A 227 13.66 -0.73 -10.95
N TRP A 228 14.97 -0.63 -10.79
CA TRP A 228 15.78 -1.72 -10.26
C TRP A 228 15.50 -1.86 -8.78
N TRP A 229 15.20 -3.09 -8.35
CA TRP A 229 14.84 -3.36 -6.97
C TRP A 229 15.43 -4.69 -6.49
N ASN A 230 16.12 -4.62 -5.36
CA ASN A 230 16.80 -5.73 -4.70
C ASN A 230 15.96 -6.37 -3.57
N GLY A 231 14.72 -5.89 -3.37
CA GLY A 231 13.86 -6.30 -2.27
C GLY A 231 13.84 -5.33 -1.08
N ASP A 232 14.67 -4.29 -1.04
CA ASP A 232 14.75 -3.32 0.05
C ASP A 232 14.28 -1.92 -0.35
N ALA A 233 13.99 -1.08 0.63
CA ALA A 233 13.47 0.26 0.43
C ALA A 233 14.03 1.24 1.44
N THR A 234 14.12 2.51 1.04
CA THR A 234 14.41 3.58 1.99
C THR A 234 13.23 3.85 2.90
N PHE A 235 13.47 4.62 3.97
CA PHE A 235 12.43 5.06 4.91
C PHE A 235 11.27 5.82 4.25
N LEU A 236 11.51 6.48 3.11
CA LEU A 236 10.47 7.15 2.33
C LEU A 236 9.78 6.22 1.30
N GLY A 237 10.08 4.92 1.34
CA GLY A 237 9.49 3.92 0.48
C GLY A 237 10.07 3.88 -0.94
N ASN A 238 11.21 4.53 -1.21
CA ASN A 238 11.85 4.43 -2.52
C ASN A 238 12.58 3.08 -2.69
N PRO A 239 12.49 2.44 -3.87
CA PRO A 239 13.21 1.19 -4.17
C PRO A 239 14.72 1.38 -4.11
N ILE A 240 15.40 0.36 -3.61
CA ILE A 240 16.86 0.24 -3.66
C ILE A 240 17.23 -0.85 -4.67
N GLY A 241 18.14 -0.55 -5.59
CA GLY A 241 18.65 -1.52 -6.56
C GLY A 241 19.46 -0.88 -7.67
N ASP A 242 20.37 -1.67 -8.23
CA ASP A 242 21.27 -1.30 -9.34
C ASP A 242 20.93 -2.14 -10.57
N SER A 243 21.14 -1.58 -11.77
CA SER A 243 21.16 -2.38 -12.99
C SER A 243 22.42 -3.28 -13.04
N PRO A 244 22.45 -4.28 -13.93
CA PRO A 244 23.64 -5.11 -14.15
C PRO A 244 24.90 -4.33 -14.56
N ASP A 245 24.75 -3.16 -15.17
CA ASP A 245 25.87 -2.28 -15.55
C ASP A 245 26.22 -1.23 -14.46
N GLY A 246 25.60 -1.30 -13.29
CA GLY A 246 25.86 -0.43 -12.15
C GLY A 246 25.13 0.91 -12.18
N THR A 247 24.32 1.16 -13.21
CA THR A 247 23.42 2.32 -13.30
C THR A 247 22.35 2.27 -12.22
N TRP A 248 22.11 3.41 -11.59
CA TRP A 248 21.10 3.55 -10.53
C TRP A 248 20.21 4.76 -10.78
N ARG A 249 19.05 4.77 -10.14
CA ARG A 249 18.16 5.93 -10.09
C ARG A 249 17.47 5.97 -8.74
N PHE A 250 17.89 6.92 -7.89
CA PHE A 250 17.39 7.03 -6.53
C PHE A 250 16.55 8.29 -6.33
N TYR A 251 17.21 9.43 -6.19
CA TYR A 251 16.55 10.69 -5.91
C TYR A 251 17.29 11.83 -6.58
N THR A 252 16.55 12.70 -7.25
CA THR A 252 17.04 13.98 -7.76
C THR A 252 16.07 15.03 -7.28
N ALA A 253 16.50 15.88 -6.35
CA ALA A 253 15.69 16.99 -5.88
C ALA A 253 15.39 17.94 -7.05
N PRO A 254 14.12 18.12 -7.47
CA PRO A 254 13.77 19.10 -8.49
C PRO A 254 13.96 20.54 -7.97
N HIS A 255 13.93 20.70 -6.65
CA HIS A 255 14.24 21.95 -5.97
C HIS A 255 15.14 21.63 -4.78
N ARG A 256 16.34 22.19 -4.78
CA ARG A 256 17.28 22.13 -3.64
C ARG A 256 17.11 23.40 -2.82
N TRP A 257 17.12 23.26 -1.51
CA TRP A 257 17.20 24.42 -0.65
C TRP A 257 18.60 25.04 -0.70
N PRO A 258 18.73 26.36 -0.51
CA PRO A 258 20.01 27.05 -0.60
C PRO A 258 21.10 26.42 0.30
N GLU A 259 20.73 25.92 1.49
CA GLU A 259 21.69 25.32 2.42
C GLU A 259 22.24 23.96 1.94
N TRP A 260 21.59 23.35 0.95
CA TRP A 260 21.93 22.02 0.39
C TRP A 260 22.19 22.06 -1.12
N GLU A 261 22.44 23.24 -1.69
CA GLU A 261 22.68 23.41 -3.13
C GLU A 261 23.84 22.49 -3.60
N ASP A 262 24.92 22.48 -2.83
CA ASP A 262 26.14 21.71 -3.08
C ASP A 262 26.12 20.29 -2.50
N TYR A 263 24.96 19.78 -2.08
CA TYR A 263 24.88 18.43 -1.52
C TYR A 263 25.25 17.36 -2.56
N ASP A 264 26.23 16.53 -2.22
CA ASP A 264 26.73 15.42 -3.04
C ASP A 264 25.82 14.19 -2.92
N TYR A 265 24.73 14.17 -3.71
CA TYR A 265 23.80 13.04 -3.77
C TYR A 265 24.45 11.77 -4.32
N GLU A 266 25.35 11.90 -5.29
CA GLU A 266 26.02 10.76 -5.92
C GLU A 266 26.97 10.09 -4.94
N GLY A 267 27.89 10.82 -4.32
CA GLY A 267 28.77 10.24 -3.33
C GLY A 267 28.02 9.78 -2.07
N TRP A 268 26.90 10.41 -1.69
CA TRP A 268 26.03 9.86 -0.66
C TRP A 268 25.44 8.50 -1.08
N TYR A 269 24.95 8.38 -2.31
CA TYR A 269 24.43 7.12 -2.83
C TYR A 269 25.50 6.03 -2.81
N GLU A 270 26.70 6.33 -3.31
CA GLU A 270 27.84 5.42 -3.31
C GLU A 270 28.20 4.92 -1.90
N ARG A 271 28.17 5.79 -0.90
CA ARG A 271 28.54 5.43 0.47
C ARG A 271 27.43 4.72 1.25
N VAL A 272 26.17 5.08 1.00
CA VAL A 272 25.04 4.67 1.84
C VAL A 272 24.15 3.66 1.14
N MET A 273 23.78 3.91 -0.11
CA MET A 273 22.80 3.11 -0.84
C MET A 273 23.42 1.97 -1.61
N ARG A 274 24.58 2.15 -2.25
CA ARG A 274 25.23 1.06 -3.00
C ARG A 274 25.55 -0.18 -2.15
N PRO A 275 26.05 -0.06 -0.90
CA PRO A 275 26.22 -1.22 -0.03
C PRO A 275 24.89 -1.92 0.27
N ALA A 276 23.80 -1.16 0.48
CA ALA A 276 22.46 -1.71 0.68
C ALA A 276 21.93 -2.39 -0.59
N ALA A 277 22.16 -1.81 -1.76
CA ALA A 277 21.83 -2.39 -3.06
C ALA A 277 22.51 -3.75 -3.25
N ALA A 278 23.79 -3.86 -2.90
CA ALA A 278 24.59 -5.07 -3.00
C ALA A 278 24.29 -6.12 -1.92
N ALA A 279 23.85 -5.72 -0.74
CA ALA A 279 23.52 -6.63 0.37
C ALA A 279 22.16 -7.33 0.20
N GLY A 280 21.28 -6.78 -0.63
CA GLY A 280 19.99 -7.36 -0.94
C GLY A 280 20.06 -8.53 -1.94
N ARG A 281 18.90 -8.88 -2.50
CA ARG A 281 18.83 -9.87 -3.57
C ARG A 281 19.36 -9.28 -4.87
N PRO A 282 19.76 -10.10 -5.86
CA PRO A 282 20.04 -9.58 -7.19
C PRO A 282 18.89 -8.68 -7.67
N SER A 283 19.23 -7.45 -8.05
CA SER A 283 18.23 -6.48 -8.49
C SER A 283 17.59 -6.96 -9.78
N LYS A 284 16.26 -6.93 -9.82
CA LYS A 284 15.49 -7.09 -11.07
C LYS A 284 14.78 -5.77 -11.39
N LEU A 285 14.42 -5.59 -12.65
CA LEU A 285 13.57 -4.50 -13.10
C LEU A 285 12.12 -4.82 -12.72
N TYR A 286 11.52 -4.01 -11.86
CA TYR A 286 10.13 -4.12 -11.38
C TYR A 286 9.26 -3.00 -11.93
N ALA A 287 8.01 -3.33 -12.27
CA ALA A 287 6.93 -2.34 -12.39
C ALA A 287 6.48 -1.91 -10.99
N MET A 288 6.66 -0.63 -10.67
CA MET A 288 6.20 -0.02 -9.43
C MET A 288 5.26 1.15 -9.72
N LYS A 289 4.22 1.28 -8.90
CA LYS A 289 3.33 2.43 -8.97
C LYS A 289 4.12 3.73 -8.72
N ARG A 290 3.87 4.75 -9.53
CA ARG A 290 4.26 6.12 -9.21
C ARG A 290 3.21 6.78 -8.32
N PHE A 291 3.68 7.43 -7.26
CA PHE A 291 2.87 8.30 -6.44
C PHE A 291 3.68 9.52 -6.03
N ASN A 292 3.16 10.70 -6.33
CA ASN A 292 3.71 11.98 -5.90
C ASN A 292 2.67 12.72 -5.04
N GLY A 293 3.17 13.44 -4.05
CA GLY A 293 2.34 14.23 -3.14
C GLY A 293 2.82 15.67 -3.08
N ARG A 294 1.90 16.60 -2.89
CA ARG A 294 2.19 17.93 -2.32
C ARG A 294 1.58 17.98 -0.93
N GLN A 295 2.40 18.20 0.09
CA GLN A 295 1.98 18.23 1.49
C GLN A 295 2.81 19.25 2.26
N HIS A 296 2.27 19.72 3.38
CA HIS A 296 3.03 20.48 4.36
C HIS A 296 4.22 19.66 4.90
N ILE A 297 5.34 20.34 5.03
CA ILE A 297 6.56 19.80 5.64
C ILE A 297 7.01 20.72 6.76
N ASP A 298 7.62 20.14 7.77
CA ASP A 298 8.27 20.88 8.84
C ASP A 298 9.66 21.29 8.38
N LEU A 299 9.84 22.59 8.17
CA LEU A 299 11.12 23.18 7.75
C LEU A 299 12.15 23.22 8.88
N GLN A 300 11.75 23.05 10.14
CA GLN A 300 12.70 22.94 11.26
C GLN A 300 13.42 21.58 11.25
N ASN A 301 12.84 20.58 10.56
CA ASN A 301 13.42 19.25 10.36
C ASN A 301 13.81 19.02 8.89
N ALA A 302 14.35 20.07 8.29
CA ALA A 302 14.82 20.13 6.92
C ALA A 302 16.17 19.39 6.74
N GLY A 303 16.24 18.49 5.75
CA GLY A 303 17.50 17.91 5.27
C GLY A 303 17.64 17.95 3.75
N PRO A 304 18.74 17.39 3.19
CA PRO A 304 19.01 17.38 1.75
C PRO A 304 17.99 16.57 0.94
N PHE A 305 17.13 15.78 1.59
CA PHE A 305 16.06 15.00 0.93
C PHE A 305 14.67 15.62 1.15
N GLY A 306 14.59 16.82 1.72
CA GLY A 306 13.35 17.51 2.10
C GLY A 306 13.13 17.57 3.61
N GLY A 307 11.96 18.05 4.01
CA GLY A 307 11.54 18.12 5.41
C GLY A 307 10.63 16.96 5.80
N MET A 308 10.45 16.75 7.11
CA MET A 308 9.50 15.76 7.63
C MET A 308 8.07 16.17 7.25
N PHE A 309 7.29 15.23 6.72
CA PHE A 309 5.88 15.48 6.41
C PHE A 309 5.09 15.81 7.68
N VAL A 310 4.31 16.88 7.62
CA VAL A 310 3.41 17.27 8.71
C VAL A 310 2.10 16.50 8.56
N PRO A 311 1.68 15.70 9.55
CA PRO A 311 0.36 15.09 9.53
C PRO A 311 -0.72 16.16 9.65
N TYR A 312 -1.91 15.88 9.11
CA TYR A 312 -3.07 16.75 9.28
C TYR A 312 -3.98 16.23 10.37
N ASN A 313 -4.57 17.15 11.12
CA ASN A 313 -5.74 16.86 11.93
C ASN A 313 -6.92 16.54 10.98
N LEU A 314 -7.11 15.26 10.66
CA LEU A 314 -8.09 14.81 9.66
C LEU A 314 -9.52 15.30 9.94
N PRO A 315 -10.04 15.30 11.19
CA PRO A 315 -11.35 15.89 11.46
C PRO A 315 -11.48 17.36 11.03
N LEU A 316 -10.47 18.20 11.29
CA LEU A 316 -10.48 19.60 10.84
C LEU A 316 -10.34 19.69 9.33
N TYR A 317 -9.43 18.90 8.75
CA TYR A 317 -9.20 18.85 7.32
C TYR A 317 -10.50 18.56 6.55
N TYR A 318 -11.20 17.48 6.92
CA TYR A 318 -12.43 17.06 6.25
C TYR A 318 -13.62 17.97 6.55
N ARG A 319 -13.71 18.57 7.73
CA ARG A 319 -14.82 19.45 8.08
C ARG A 319 -14.68 20.82 7.44
N ASP A 320 -13.53 21.45 7.61
CA ASP A 320 -13.34 22.88 7.34
C ASP A 320 -12.72 23.14 5.97
N GLY A 321 -12.04 22.13 5.41
CA GLY A 321 -11.40 22.27 4.11
C GLY A 321 -10.17 23.18 4.11
N ASP A 322 -9.58 23.43 5.29
CA ASP A 322 -8.41 24.27 5.52
C ASP A 322 -7.20 23.41 5.92
N PRO A 323 -6.34 23.02 4.95
CA PRO A 323 -5.13 22.24 5.21
C PRO A 323 -4.16 22.93 6.17
N ASP A 324 -4.06 24.26 6.14
CA ASP A 324 -3.13 25.00 6.97
C ASP A 324 -3.57 24.96 8.43
N ALA A 325 -4.87 25.17 8.70
CA ALA A 325 -5.43 25.03 10.04
C ALA A 325 -5.32 23.59 10.54
N ALA A 326 -5.59 22.61 9.68
CA ALA A 326 -5.46 21.20 10.04
C ALA A 326 -4.01 20.80 10.36
N ALA A 327 -3.03 21.32 9.62
CA ALA A 327 -1.61 21.10 9.89
C ALA A 327 -1.19 21.77 11.21
N ARG A 328 -1.53 23.05 11.40
CA ARG A 328 -1.22 23.79 12.64
C ARG A 328 -1.76 23.08 13.88
N ALA A 329 -3.03 22.66 13.83
CA ALA A 329 -3.66 21.97 14.94
C ALA A 329 -3.03 20.59 15.25
N GLU A 330 -2.43 19.93 14.25
CA GLU A 330 -1.71 18.68 14.49
C GLU A 330 -0.33 18.95 15.10
N MET A 331 0.35 20.01 14.67
CA MET A 331 1.65 20.44 15.19
C MET A 331 1.60 20.92 16.65
N GLU A 332 0.43 21.31 17.17
CA GLU A 332 0.23 21.61 18.59
C GLU A 332 0.32 20.37 19.48
N LYS A 333 0.17 19.18 18.90
CA LYS A 333 0.34 17.92 19.63
C LYS A 333 1.82 17.57 19.70
N PRO A 334 2.28 16.95 20.80
CA PRO A 334 3.63 16.42 20.84
C PRO A 334 3.82 15.42 19.69
N MET A 335 4.76 15.71 18.79
CA MET A 335 5.20 14.74 17.80
C MET A 335 5.77 13.52 18.54
N MET A 336 5.29 12.34 18.16
CA MET A 336 5.53 11.08 18.88
C MET A 336 7.00 10.72 19.03
#